data_AF-A0A925J8X6-F1
#
_entry.id   AF-A0A925J8X6-F1
#
_cell.length_a   1.000
_cell.length_b   1.000
_cell.length_c   1.000
_cell.angle_alpha   90.00
_cell.angle_beta   90.00
_cell.angle_gamma   90.00
#
_symmetry.space_group_name_H-M   'P 1'
#
loop_
_entity.id
_entity.type
_entity.pdbx_description
1 polymer ?
#
loop_
_entity_poly.entity_id
_entity_poly.type
_entity_poly.pdbx_seq_one_letter_code
_entity_poly.pdbx_strand_id
1 'polypeptide(L)'
;MLKRDNFGLGLILGFLTPLLGMVIYYFIAFYPSNIGFKEFLLLMKQYKSVLTAVSSISLVANAVLFTYYVNTRKDRTTRGVFVATLIYGITVLLIKLVG
;
A
#
# COMPACT_ATOMS: atom_id res chain seq x y z
N MET A 1 9.64 20.17 -8.37
CA MET A 1 9.47 20.49 -6.93
C MET A 1 9.48 19.25 -6.00
N LEU A 2 10.09 18.12 -6.39
CA LEU A 2 10.21 16.85 -5.60
C LEU A 2 11.46 16.80 -4.69
N LYS A 3 11.83 17.94 -4.10
CA LYS A 3 13.08 18.15 -3.34
C LYS A 3 12.86 18.45 -1.85
N ARG A 4 11.63 18.30 -1.35
CA ARG A 4 11.34 18.53 0.07
C ARG A 4 11.37 17.20 0.80
N ASP A 5 12.42 17.01 1.59
CA ASP A 5 12.49 15.94 2.57
C ASP A 5 11.48 16.26 3.69
N ASN A 6 10.22 15.94 3.43
CA ASN A 6 9.09 16.33 4.26
C ASN A 6 8.45 15.07 4.84
N PHE A 7 8.40 15.02 6.16
CA PHE A 7 7.72 13.96 6.90
C PHE A 7 6.27 13.77 6.44
N GLY A 8 5.53 14.87 6.19
CA GLY A 8 4.16 14.83 5.69
C GLY A 8 4.03 14.22 4.29
N LEU A 9 5.02 14.44 3.39
CA LEU A 9 5.03 13.76 2.09
C LEU A 9 5.23 12.26 2.27
N GLY A 10 6.12 11.87 3.18
CA GLY A 10 6.33 10.46 3.53
C GLY A 10 5.07 9.79 4.06
N LEU A 11 4.33 10.46 4.96
CA LEU A 11 3.05 9.97 5.47
C LEU A 11 2.03 9.74 4.35
N ILE A 12 1.81 10.74 3.49
CA ILE A 12 0.86 10.64 2.38
C ILE A 12 1.27 9.50 1.44
N LEU A 13 2.56 9.41 1.11
CA LEU A 13 3.08 8.37 0.25
C LEU A 13 2.94 6.97 0.87
N GLY A 14 3.16 6.82 2.17
CA GLY A 14 3.00 5.53 2.86
C GLY A 14 1.57 5.01 2.89
N PHE A 15 0.57 5.90 2.87
CA PHE A 15 -0.84 5.52 2.68
C PHE A 15 -1.23 5.34 1.20
N LEU A 16 -0.65 6.14 0.30
CA LEU A 16 -1.01 6.10 -1.12
C LEU A 16 -0.40 4.88 -1.83
N THR A 17 0.76 4.42 -1.38
CA THR A 17 1.49 3.28 -1.97
C THR A 17 0.75 1.94 -1.87
N PRO A 18 0.14 1.54 -0.74
CA PRO A 18 -0.70 0.35 -0.72
C PRO A 18 -1.93 0.49 -1.63
N LEU A 19 -2.50 1.69 -1.75
CA LEU A 19 -3.59 1.95 -2.69
C LEU A 19 -3.12 1.76 -4.15
N LEU A 20 -1.94 2.28 -4.49
CA LEU A 20 -1.31 2.07 -5.79
C LEU A 20 -1.01 0.59 -6.04
N GLY A 21 -0.49 -0.14 -5.05
CA GLY A 21 -0.24 -1.58 -5.14
C GLY A 21 -1.50 -2.37 -5.47
N MET A 22 -2.62 -2.05 -4.83
CA MET A 22 -3.93 -2.63 -5.15
C MET A 22 -4.36 -2.32 -6.59
N VAL A 23 -4.25 -1.06 -7.00
CA VAL A 23 -4.64 -0.62 -8.36
C VAL A 23 -3.79 -1.32 -9.42
N ILE A 24 -2.47 -1.40 -9.22
CA ILE A 24 -1.55 -2.11 -10.11
C ILE A 24 -1.95 -3.58 -10.22
N TYR A 25 -2.26 -4.25 -9.10
CA TYR A 25 -2.71 -5.63 -9.11
C TYR A 25 -4.02 -5.83 -9.88
N TYR A 26 -5.00 -4.92 -9.70
CA TYR A 26 -6.24 -4.92 -10.47
C TYR A 26 -5.97 -4.87 -11.99
N PHE A 27 -5.11 -3.95 -12.43
CA PHE A 27 -4.77 -3.81 -13.85
C PHE A 27 -4.00 -5.00 -14.44
N ILE A 28 -3.22 -5.72 -13.62
CA ILE A 28 -2.44 -6.87 -14.10
C ILE A 28 -3.28 -8.15 -14.09
N ALA A 29 -4.06 -8.39 -13.03
CA ALA A 29 -4.70 -9.68 -12.80
C ALA A 29 -6.19 -9.75 -13.18
N PHE A 30 -6.91 -8.61 -13.17
CA PHE A 30 -8.37 -8.59 -13.32
C PHE A 30 -8.85 -7.79 -14.53
N TYR A 31 -8.15 -6.71 -14.88
CA TYR A 31 -8.46 -5.93 -16.08
C TYR A 31 -8.39 -6.75 -17.38
N PRO A 32 -7.41 -7.66 -17.59
CA PRO A 32 -7.37 -8.50 -18.79
C PRO A 32 -8.55 -9.49 -18.87
N SER A 33 -9.17 -9.81 -17.74
CA SER A 33 -10.34 -10.68 -17.66
C SER A 33 -11.66 -9.93 -17.77
N ASN A 34 -11.63 -8.63 -18.15
CA ASN A 34 -12.80 -7.77 -18.27
C ASN A 34 -13.60 -7.59 -16.96
N ILE A 35 -12.98 -7.81 -15.80
CA ILE A 35 -13.62 -7.67 -14.49
C ILE A 35 -13.63 -6.20 -14.09
N GLY A 36 -14.82 -5.66 -13.80
CA GLY A 36 -14.97 -4.28 -13.36
C GLY A 36 -14.39 -4.04 -11.97
N PHE A 37 -13.98 -2.80 -11.68
CA PHE A 37 -13.40 -2.45 -10.37
C PHE A 37 -14.34 -2.76 -9.17
N LYS A 38 -15.65 -2.54 -9.36
CA LYS A 38 -16.66 -2.87 -8.33
C LYS A 38 -16.72 -4.37 -8.04
N GLU A 39 -16.60 -5.18 -9.08
CA GLU A 39 -16.64 -6.64 -8.99
C GLU A 39 -15.35 -7.18 -8.37
N PHE A 40 -14.20 -6.61 -8.72
CA PHE A 40 -12.93 -6.85 -8.03
C PHE A 40 -13.02 -6.59 -6.52
N LEU A 41 -13.63 -5.48 -6.09
CA LEU A 41 -13.84 -5.19 -4.66
C LEU A 41 -14.73 -6.23 -3.97
N LEU A 42 -15.73 -6.77 -4.68
CA LEU A 42 -16.61 -7.81 -4.17
C LEU A 42 -15.87 -9.14 -4.06
N LEU A 43 -15.10 -9.52 -5.08
CA LEU A 43 -14.22 -10.70 -5.09
C LEU A 43 -13.16 -10.63 -3.98
N MET A 44 -12.60 -9.45 -3.73
CA MET A 44 -11.62 -9.24 -2.66
C MET A 44 -12.24 -9.47 -1.26
N LYS A 45 -13.51 -9.12 -1.07
CA LYS A 45 -14.24 -9.41 0.18
C LYS A 45 -14.67 -10.86 0.29
N GLN A 46 -15.05 -11.48 -0.82
CA GLN A 46 -15.54 -12.85 -0.87
C GLN A 46 -14.43 -13.89 -0.75
N TYR A 47 -13.27 -13.63 -1.36
CA TYR A 47 -12.14 -14.56 -1.43
C TYR A 47 -10.94 -14.05 -0.63
N LYS A 48 -10.69 -14.68 0.52
CA LYS A 48 -9.52 -14.39 1.37
C LYS A 48 -8.19 -14.48 0.60
N SER A 49 -8.09 -15.36 -0.39
CA SER A 49 -6.88 -15.51 -1.22
C SER A 49 -6.57 -14.24 -2.03
N VAL A 50 -7.59 -13.57 -2.57
CA VAL A 50 -7.44 -12.32 -3.33
C VAL A 50 -6.99 -11.19 -2.40
N LEU A 51 -7.62 -11.10 -1.22
CA LEU A 51 -7.23 -10.13 -0.19
C LEU A 51 -5.77 -10.31 0.25
N THR A 52 -5.34 -11.55 0.47
CA THR A 52 -3.94 -11.87 0.81
C THR A 52 -2.99 -11.49 -0.32
N ALA A 53 -3.32 -11.80 -1.58
CA ALA A 53 -2.48 -11.44 -2.73
C ALA A 53 -2.34 -9.92 -2.89
N VAL A 54 -3.44 -9.17 -2.82
CA VAL A 54 -3.46 -7.70 -2.84
C VAL A 54 -2.62 -7.13 -1.71
N SER A 55 -2.77 -7.66 -0.50
CA SER A 55 -2.05 -7.19 0.68
C SER A 55 -0.54 -7.43 0.54
N SER A 56 -0.12 -8.59 0.04
CA SER A 56 1.29 -8.91 -0.22
C SER A 56 1.91 -7.96 -1.24
N ILE A 57 1.23 -7.70 -2.36
CA ILE A 57 1.72 -6.77 -3.39
C ILE A 57 1.80 -5.34 -2.84
N SER A 58 0.81 -4.93 -2.06
CA SER A 58 0.79 -3.62 -1.41
C SER A 58 1.94 -3.44 -0.42
N LEU A 59 2.28 -4.48 0.35
CA LEU A 59 3.44 -4.50 1.24
C LEU A 59 4.76 -4.43 0.46
N VAL A 60 4.88 -5.18 -0.64
CA VAL A 60 6.07 -5.14 -1.51
C VAL A 60 6.23 -3.75 -2.13
N ALA A 61 5.16 -3.13 -2.64
CA ALA A 61 5.18 -1.78 -3.17
C ALA A 61 5.66 -0.76 -2.12
N ASN A 62 5.21 -0.89 -0.88
CA ASN A 62 5.67 -0.08 0.25
C ASN A 62 7.15 -0.29 0.55
N ALA A 63 7.63 -1.54 0.51
CA ALA A 63 9.05 -1.85 0.70
C ALA A 63 9.92 -1.25 -0.41
N VAL A 64 9.48 -1.34 -1.68
CA VAL A 64 10.19 -0.74 -2.83
C VAL A 64 10.27 0.78 -2.66
N LEU A 65 9.17 1.42 -2.29
CA LEU A 65 9.13 2.86 -2.04
C LEU A 65 10.09 3.25 -0.89
N PHE A 66 10.06 2.48 0.20
CA PHE A 66 10.96 2.66 1.34
C PHE A 66 12.43 2.56 0.92
N THR A 67 12.81 1.52 0.18
CA THR A 67 14.17 1.34 -0.34
C THR A 67 14.59 2.48 -1.26
N TYR A 68 13.70 2.95 -2.14
CA TYR A 68 13.97 4.08 -3.02
C TYR A 68 14.30 5.37 -2.23
N TYR A 69 13.49 5.70 -1.21
CA TYR A 69 13.71 6.89 -0.40
C TYR A 69 14.93 6.80 0.52
N VAL A 70 15.22 5.61 1.07
CA VAL A 70 16.47 5.34 1.81
C VAL A 70 17.69 5.59 0.91
N ASN A 71 17.69 5.04 -0.31
CA ASN A 71 18.82 5.20 -1.23
C ASN A 71 19.00 6.66 -1.70
N THR A 72 17.91 7.43 -1.75
CA THR A 72 17.94 8.85 -2.09
C THR A 72 18.36 9.75 -0.90
N ARG A 73 18.73 9.16 0.25
CA ARG A 73 19.06 9.88 1.51
C ARG A 73 18.00 10.89 1.94
N LYS A 74 16.72 10.60 1.68
CA LYS A 74 15.57 11.43 2.09
C LYS A 74 15.01 10.94 3.41
N ASP A 75 15.80 11.11 4.47
CA ASP A 75 15.58 10.47 5.77
C ASP A 75 14.26 10.88 6.44
N ARG A 76 13.80 12.13 6.27
CA ARG A 76 12.50 12.56 6.84
C ARG A 76 11.32 11.93 6.12
N THR A 77 11.41 11.76 4.81
CA THR A 77 10.37 11.15 3.97
C THR A 77 10.29 9.65 4.25
N THR A 78 11.44 8.97 4.34
CA THR A 78 11.54 7.56 4.75
C THR A 78 10.89 7.31 6.11
N ARG A 79 11.15 8.17 7.11
CA ARG A 79 10.50 8.08 8.42
C ARG A 79 8.97 8.26 8.33
N GLY A 80 8.49 9.19 7.50
CA GLY A 80 7.05 9.38 7.27
C GLY A 80 6.38 8.15 6.67
N VAL A 81 6.99 7.54 5.65
CA VAL A 81 6.49 6.30 5.01
C VAL A 81 6.45 5.18 6.06
N PHE A 82 7.53 4.98 6.81
CA PHE A 82 7.61 3.93 7.83
C PHE A 82 6.55 4.08 8.93
N VAL A 83 6.35 5.30 9.43
CA VAL A 83 5.32 5.60 10.43
C VAL A 83 3.91 5.36 9.88
N ALA A 84 3.61 5.76 8.64
CA ALA A 84 2.32 5.47 8.01
C ALA A 84 2.06 3.95 7.92
N THR A 85 3.06 3.17 7.49
CA THR A 85 2.93 1.72 7.38
C THR A 85 2.75 1.05 8.75
N LEU A 86 3.43 1.55 9.79
CA LEU A 86 3.23 1.08 11.16
C LEU A 86 1.82 1.38 11.66
N ILE A 87 1.32 2.61 11.46
CA ILE A 87 -0.05 2.98 11.85
C ILE A 87 -1.05 2.06 11.15
N TYR A 88 -0.93 1.90 9.84
CA TYR A 88 -1.80 1.02 9.07
C TYR A 88 -1.75 -0.43 9.57
N GLY A 89 -0.55 -0.97 9.77
CA GLY A 89 -0.34 -2.33 10.27
C GLY A 89 -0.95 -2.54 11.66
N ILE A 90 -0.76 -1.60 12.58
CA ILE A 90 -1.35 -1.63 13.93
C ILE A 90 -2.87 -1.54 13.84
N THR A 91 -3.44 -0.67 13.00
CA THR A 91 -4.89 -0.57 12.80
C THR A 91 -5.47 -1.90 12.30
N VAL A 92 -4.84 -2.54 11.32
CA VAL A 92 -5.29 -3.84 10.80
C VAL A 92 -5.18 -4.93 11.87
N LEU A 93 -4.10 -4.95 12.65
CA LEU A 93 -3.92 -5.87 13.77
C LEU A 93 -5.00 -5.69 14.83
N LEU A 94 -5.29 -4.45 15.24
CA LEU A 94 -6.32 -4.15 16.23
C LEU A 94 -7.71 -4.57 15.74
N ILE A 95 -8.05 -4.30 14.49
CA ILE A 95 -9.32 -4.74 13.89
C ILE A 95 -9.43 -6.27 13.92
N LYS A 96 -8.33 -6.98 13.65
CA LYS A 96 -8.32 -8.46 13.65
C LYS A 96 -8.34 -9.08 15.04
N LEU A 97 -7.87 -8.37 16.06
CA LEU A 97 -7.80 -8.88 17.45
C LEU A 97 -9.07 -8.55 18.25
N VAL A 98 -9.70 -7.42 17.98
CA VAL A 98 -10.87 -6.92 18.71
C VAL A 98 -12.18 -7.22 17.97
N GLY A 99 -12.15 -7.39 16.64
CA GLY A 99 -13.29 -7.77 15.81
C GLY A 99 -13.22 -9.22 15.35
#